data_AF-A0A6A8AR90-F1
#
_entry.id   AF-A0A6A8AR90-F1
#
_cell.length_a   1.000
_cell.length_b   1.000
_cell.length_c   1.000
_cell.angle_alpha   90.00
_cell.angle_beta   90.00
_cell.angle_gamma   90.00
#
_symmetry.space_group_name_H-M   'P 1'
#
loop_
_entity.id
_entity.type
_entity.pdbx_description
1 polymer ?
#
loop_
_entity_poly.entity_id
_entity_poly.type
_entity_poly.pdbx_seq_one_letter_code
_entity_poly.pdbx_strand_id
1 'polypeptide(L)'
;MNYYKHYEKLMKMNLEESIVKTSEYHSFSEIYPRITESIRLKREIERLTNKLKSDKARSSKFKIKREITITKTKLKKNNLLKRLHSESKQEAIFQRTLKLNSSKMHVSSFAKKYQKILGQPIRNFQRKLRRSLHRNLPPSLFNLRELDVTEKGLALREWLQENRKKIR
;
A
#
# COMPACT_ATOMS: atom_id res chain seq x y z
N MET A 1 19.30 -8.20 3.00
CA MET A 1 17.86 -8.03 3.27
C MET A 1 17.11 -9.32 3.69
N ASN A 2 17.79 -10.45 3.95
CA ASN A 2 17.12 -11.75 4.15
C ASN A 2 16.30 -11.84 5.47
N TYR A 3 16.69 -11.09 6.51
CA TYR A 3 16.04 -11.12 7.83
C TYR A 3 14.73 -10.32 7.93
N TYR A 4 14.44 -9.47 6.94
CA TYR A 4 13.18 -8.72 6.90
C TYR A 4 11.96 -9.65 6.78
N LYS A 5 12.07 -10.75 6.02
CA LYS A 5 10.96 -11.73 5.88
C LYS A 5 10.57 -12.35 7.23
N HIS A 6 11.56 -12.63 8.07
CA HIS A 6 11.36 -13.16 9.41
C HIS A 6 10.66 -12.13 10.29
N TYR A 7 11.16 -10.88 10.30
CA TYR A 7 10.53 -9.76 10.98
C TYR A 7 9.06 -9.55 10.54
N GLU A 8 8.80 -9.56 9.23
CA GLU A 8 7.45 -9.38 8.68
C GLU A 8 6.49 -10.48 9.12
N LYS A 9 6.92 -11.76 9.08
CA LYS A 9 6.13 -12.89 9.58
C LYS A 9 5.81 -12.72 11.07
N LEU A 10 6.81 -12.39 11.89
CA LEU A 10 6.64 -12.17 13.33
C LEU A 10 5.69 -11.01 13.64
N MET A 11 5.59 -10.00 12.78
CA MET A 11 4.64 -8.89 12.95
C MET A 11 3.22 -9.26 12.53
N LYS A 12 3.05 -10.17 11.56
CA LYS A 12 1.74 -10.60 11.04
C LYS A 12 1.10 -11.78 11.81
N MET A 13 1.86 -12.51 12.62
CA MET A 13 1.33 -13.63 13.41
C MET A 13 0.17 -13.20 14.33
N ASN A 14 -0.76 -14.12 14.60
CA ASN A 14 -1.86 -13.84 15.50
C ASN A 14 -1.39 -13.56 16.93
N LEU A 15 -2.22 -12.85 17.69
CA LEU A 15 -1.90 -12.51 19.07
C LEU A 15 -1.96 -13.74 19.97
N GLU A 16 -2.75 -14.75 19.67
CA GLU A 16 -2.94 -15.94 20.52
C GLU A 16 -1.77 -16.94 20.41
N GLU A 17 -1.11 -16.97 19.25
CA GLU A 17 -0.03 -17.91 18.95
C GLU A 17 1.27 -17.55 19.69
N SER A 18 1.90 -18.53 20.34
CA SER A 18 3.20 -18.32 20.99
C SER A 18 4.32 -18.19 19.96
N ILE A 19 4.76 -16.95 19.73
CA ILE A 19 5.87 -16.64 18.84
C ILE A 19 7.18 -17.31 19.26
N VAL A 20 7.38 -17.52 20.57
CA VAL A 20 8.64 -18.07 21.08
C VAL A 20 8.90 -19.49 20.54
N LYS A 21 7.87 -20.19 20.05
CA LYS A 21 7.97 -21.54 19.51
C LYS A 21 8.25 -21.57 18.00
N THR A 22 8.23 -20.44 17.29
CA THR A 22 8.40 -20.45 15.83
C THR A 22 9.88 -20.46 15.45
N SER A 23 10.20 -21.19 14.38
CA SER A 23 11.56 -21.23 13.83
C SER A 23 12.00 -19.82 13.40
N GLU A 24 11.08 -19.00 12.89
CA GLU A 24 11.39 -17.62 12.53
C GLU A 24 11.79 -16.76 13.73
N TYR A 25 11.24 -17.02 14.91
CA TYR A 25 11.63 -16.32 16.12
C TYR A 25 13.05 -16.72 16.52
N HIS A 26 13.36 -18.02 16.53
CA HIS A 26 14.69 -18.51 16.88
C HIS A 26 15.76 -17.95 15.94
N SER A 27 15.61 -18.12 14.62
CA SER A 27 16.59 -17.60 13.65
C SER A 27 16.73 -16.08 13.70
N PHE A 28 15.65 -15.34 13.99
CA PHE A 28 15.72 -13.89 14.09
C PHE A 28 16.30 -13.43 15.45
N SER A 29 16.12 -14.22 16.52
CA SER A 29 16.62 -13.91 17.86
C SER A 29 18.14 -14.05 17.98
N GLU A 30 18.75 -14.96 17.23
CA GLU A 30 20.21 -15.11 17.20
C GLU A 30 20.91 -13.85 16.69
N ILE A 31 20.26 -13.14 15.76
CA ILE A 31 20.85 -12.01 15.03
C ILE A 31 20.41 -10.68 15.64
N TYR A 32 19.12 -10.56 15.99
CA TYR A 32 18.52 -9.36 16.57
C TYR A 32 17.76 -9.70 17.86
N PRO A 33 18.47 -10.11 18.92
CA PRO A 33 17.83 -10.56 20.16
C PRO A 33 17.05 -9.44 20.87
N ARG A 34 17.45 -8.17 20.73
CA ARG A 34 16.75 -7.07 21.40
C ARG A 34 15.53 -6.62 20.60
N ILE A 35 15.58 -6.67 19.27
CA ILE A 35 14.39 -6.49 18.42
C ILE A 35 13.35 -7.58 18.72
N THR A 36 13.74 -8.85 18.69
CA THR A 36 12.83 -9.99 18.99
C THR A 36 12.22 -9.89 20.38
N GLU A 37 13.02 -9.59 21.40
CA GLU A 37 12.52 -9.40 22.75
C GLU A 37 11.54 -8.21 22.81
N SER A 38 11.79 -7.14 22.08
CA SER A 38 10.87 -6.00 22.03
C SER A 38 9.52 -6.35 21.37
N ILE A 39 9.53 -7.21 20.34
CA ILE A 39 8.31 -7.71 19.70
C ILE A 39 7.52 -8.57 20.70
N ARG A 40 8.21 -9.49 21.40
CA ARG A 40 7.60 -10.34 22.44
C ARG A 40 6.92 -9.51 23.53
N LEU A 41 7.64 -8.56 24.11
CA LEU A 41 7.15 -7.70 25.19
C LEU A 41 5.97 -6.84 24.76
N LYS A 42 6.00 -6.28 23.54
CA LYS A 42 4.88 -5.49 22.99
C LYS A 42 3.60 -6.33 22.88
N ARG A 43 3.72 -7.55 22.37
CA ARG A 43 2.59 -8.47 22.24
C ARG A 43 2.07 -8.98 23.58
N GLU A 44 2.96 -9.22 24.54
CA GLU A 44 2.56 -9.58 25.89
C GLU A 44 1.75 -8.46 26.55
N ILE A 45 2.16 -7.20 26.39
CA ILE A 45 1.37 -6.05 26.83
C ILE A 45 -0.01 -6.06 26.16
N GLU A 46 -0.07 -6.28 24.86
CA GLU A 46 -1.33 -6.32 24.11
C GLU A 46 -2.26 -7.45 24.60
N ARG A 47 -1.72 -8.66 24.81
CA ARG A 47 -2.45 -9.79 25.41
C ARG A 47 -3.01 -9.44 26.79
N LEU A 48 -2.17 -8.90 27.66
CA LEU A 48 -2.59 -8.49 29.01
C LEU A 48 -3.63 -7.38 28.95
N THR A 49 -3.54 -6.44 28.00
CA THR A 49 -4.56 -5.41 27.83
C THR A 49 -5.90 -5.97 27.35
N ASN A 50 -5.89 -6.97 26.46
CA ASN A 50 -7.11 -7.64 26.03
C ASN A 50 -7.73 -8.44 27.18
N LYS A 51 -6.90 -9.17 27.94
CA LYS A 51 -7.32 -9.87 29.15
C LYS A 51 -7.91 -8.91 30.19
N LEU A 52 -7.32 -7.73 30.38
CA LEU A 52 -7.83 -6.71 31.30
C LEU A 52 -9.24 -6.22 30.93
N LYS A 53 -9.51 -6.12 29.62
CA LYS A 53 -10.84 -5.71 29.11
C LYS A 53 -11.89 -6.80 29.29
N SER A 54 -11.53 -8.07 29.07
CA SER A 54 -12.45 -9.20 29.16
C SER A 54 -12.71 -9.66 30.60
N ASP A 55 -11.77 -9.42 31.51
CA ASP A 55 -11.88 -9.88 32.89
C ASP A 55 -12.98 -9.11 33.65
N LYS A 56 -13.68 -9.80 34.55
CA LYS A 56 -14.75 -9.23 35.39
C LYS A 56 -14.30 -9.01 36.83
N ALA A 57 -13.36 -9.81 37.34
CA ALA A 57 -12.95 -9.74 38.73
C ALA A 57 -11.98 -8.57 39.01
N ARG A 58 -12.21 -7.83 40.10
CA ARG A 58 -11.41 -6.65 40.45
C ARG A 58 -9.99 -7.00 40.90
N SER A 59 -9.84 -8.10 41.64
CA SER A 59 -8.55 -8.59 42.15
C SER A 59 -7.62 -9.06 41.02
N SER A 60 -8.16 -9.78 40.03
CA SER A 60 -7.42 -10.22 38.85
C SER A 60 -7.04 -9.04 37.94
N LYS A 61 -7.94 -8.06 37.76
CA LYS A 61 -7.61 -6.80 37.05
C LYS A 61 -6.42 -6.08 37.65
N PHE A 62 -6.31 -6.03 38.98
CA PHE A 62 -5.17 -5.40 39.64
C PHE A 62 -3.85 -6.15 39.35
N LYS A 63 -3.89 -7.49 39.42
CA LYS A 63 -2.73 -8.33 39.06
C LYS A 63 -2.31 -8.10 37.61
N ILE A 64 -3.26 -8.11 36.66
CA ILE A 64 -2.99 -7.85 35.25
C ILE A 64 -2.39 -6.45 35.03
N LYS A 65 -2.92 -5.41 35.70
CA LYS A 65 -2.35 -4.06 35.62
C LYS A 65 -0.90 -4.02 36.11
N ARG A 66 -0.59 -4.72 37.21
CA ARG A 66 0.78 -4.83 37.74
C ARG A 66 1.70 -5.57 36.77
N GLU A 67 1.23 -6.63 36.12
CA GLU A 67 2.00 -7.33 35.08
C GLU A 67 2.28 -6.41 33.89
N ILE A 68 1.28 -5.65 33.42
CA ILE A 68 1.46 -4.66 32.35
C ILE A 68 2.53 -3.63 32.70
N THR A 69 2.54 -3.11 33.94
CA THR A 69 3.55 -2.12 34.35
C THR A 69 4.95 -2.75 34.40
N ILE A 70 5.09 -3.98 34.90
CA ILE A 70 6.36 -4.72 34.88
C ILE A 70 6.84 -4.98 33.45
N THR A 71 5.97 -5.41 32.55
CA THR A 71 6.35 -5.67 31.15
C THR A 71 6.72 -4.37 30.42
N LYS A 72 6.05 -3.25 30.73
CA LYS A 72 6.42 -1.92 30.23
C LYS A 72 7.79 -1.47 30.72
N THR A 73 8.15 -1.71 31.99
CA THR A 73 9.50 -1.35 32.49
C THR A 73 10.58 -2.20 31.83
N LYS A 74 10.34 -3.50 31.64
CA LYS A 74 11.23 -4.38 30.85
C LYS A 74 11.40 -3.87 29.42
N LEU A 75 10.32 -3.46 28.76
CA LEU A 75 10.38 -2.89 27.40
C LEU A 75 11.19 -1.59 27.35
N LYS A 76 11.06 -0.72 28.36
CA LYS A 76 11.89 0.49 28.46
C LYS A 76 13.38 0.15 28.56
N LYS A 77 13.75 -0.80 29.44
CA LYS A 77 15.13 -1.27 29.56
C LYS A 77 15.65 -1.85 28.24
N ASN A 78 14.84 -2.69 27.58
CA ASN A 78 15.20 -3.25 26.29
C ASN A 78 15.36 -2.19 25.18
N ASN A 79 14.56 -1.12 25.20
CA ASN A 79 14.73 -0.01 24.25
C ASN A 79 16.06 0.72 24.43
N LEU A 80 16.57 0.85 25.66
CA LEU A 80 17.90 1.40 25.90
C LEU A 80 18.97 0.48 25.33
N LEU A 81 18.86 -0.83 25.58
CA LEU A 81 19.78 -1.84 25.03
C LEU A 81 19.78 -1.85 23.50
N LYS A 82 18.60 -1.73 22.85
CA LYS A 82 18.52 -1.61 21.38
C LYS A 82 19.26 -0.41 20.82
N ARG A 83 19.29 0.71 21.54
CA ARG A 83 20.05 1.90 21.14
C ARG A 83 21.55 1.66 21.26
N LEU A 84 21.97 1.05 22.37
CA LEU A 84 23.38 0.74 22.64
C LEU A 84 23.97 -0.23 21.61
N HIS A 85 23.20 -1.24 21.19
CA HIS A 85 23.63 -2.23 20.20
C HIS A 85 23.29 -1.86 18.75
N SER A 86 22.91 -0.61 18.46
CA SER A 86 22.51 -0.15 17.11
C SER A 86 21.32 -0.88 16.45
N GLU A 87 20.71 -1.86 17.11
CA GLU A 87 19.51 -2.58 16.65
C GLU A 87 18.32 -1.62 16.44
N SER A 88 18.30 -0.47 17.10
CA SER A 88 17.28 0.57 16.90
C SER A 88 17.24 1.11 15.47
N LYS A 89 18.40 1.24 14.78
CA LYS A 89 18.44 1.70 13.39
C LYS A 89 17.85 0.64 12.46
N GLN A 90 18.17 -0.62 12.72
CA GLN A 90 17.67 -1.75 11.94
C GLN A 90 16.15 -1.93 12.09
N GLU A 91 15.63 -1.82 13.33
CA GLU A 91 14.18 -1.85 13.58
C GLU A 91 13.46 -0.73 12.81
N ALA A 92 14.02 0.47 12.76
CA ALA A 92 13.44 1.59 12.01
C ALA A 92 13.38 1.31 10.50
N ILE A 93 14.43 0.72 9.93
CA ILE A 93 14.45 0.30 8.52
C ILE A 93 13.35 -0.73 8.27
N PHE A 94 13.27 -1.78 9.10
CA PHE A 94 12.25 -2.81 8.96
C PHE A 94 10.82 -2.26 9.10
N GLN A 95 10.57 -1.37 10.05
CA GLN A 95 9.27 -0.72 10.19
C GLN A 95 8.92 0.15 8.99
N ARG A 96 9.88 0.89 8.43
CA ARG A 96 9.66 1.70 7.23
C ARG A 96 9.31 0.81 6.04
N THR A 97 10.04 -0.28 5.83
CA THR A 97 9.76 -1.25 4.77
C THR A 97 8.38 -1.90 4.95
N LEU A 98 8.00 -2.27 6.17
CA LEU A 98 6.68 -2.83 6.47
C LEU A 98 5.56 -1.85 6.12
N LYS A 99 5.70 -0.57 6.53
CA LYS A 99 4.72 0.49 6.22
C LYS A 99 4.61 0.77 4.72
N LEU A 100 5.75 0.78 4.01
CA LEU A 100 5.78 0.97 2.55
C LEU A 100 5.10 -0.20 1.82
N ASN A 101 5.31 -1.43 2.28
CA ASN A 101 4.66 -2.60 1.69
C ASN A 101 3.15 -2.58 1.94
N SER A 102 2.70 -2.23 3.15
CA SER A 102 1.27 -2.09 3.45
C SER A 102 0.61 -0.96 2.64
N SER A 103 1.29 0.17 2.46
CA SER A 103 0.73 1.30 1.70
C SER A 103 0.68 1.01 0.20
N LYS A 104 1.70 0.35 -0.37
CA LYS A 104 1.66 -0.12 -1.77
C LYS A 104 0.45 -1.02 -2.04
N MET A 105 0.11 -1.91 -1.11
CA MET A 105 -1.09 -2.74 -1.24
C MET A 105 -2.38 -1.90 -1.27
N HIS A 106 -2.51 -0.90 -0.38
CA HIS A 106 -3.66 0.01 -0.36
C HIS A 106 -3.75 0.89 -1.63
N VAL A 107 -2.65 1.45 -2.11
CA VAL A 107 -2.66 2.25 -3.35
C VAL A 107 -3.02 1.38 -4.54
N SER A 108 -2.54 0.13 -4.60
CA SER A 108 -2.88 -0.78 -5.70
C SER A 108 -4.36 -1.18 -5.71
N SER A 109 -4.98 -1.38 -4.54
CA SER A 109 -6.41 -1.72 -4.45
C SER A 109 -7.29 -0.52 -4.81
N PHE A 110 -6.93 0.68 -4.38
CA PHE A 110 -7.60 1.92 -4.77
C PHE A 110 -7.42 2.21 -6.27
N ALA A 111 -6.22 2.10 -6.82
CA ALA A 111 -5.96 2.33 -8.24
C ALA A 111 -6.76 1.35 -9.13
N LYS A 112 -6.85 0.08 -8.75
CA LYS A 112 -7.70 -0.92 -9.45
C LYS A 112 -9.19 -0.55 -9.38
N LYS A 113 -9.66 -0.01 -8.24
CA LYS A 113 -11.04 0.47 -8.07
C LYS A 113 -11.31 1.69 -8.97
N TYR A 114 -10.40 2.67 -9.01
CA TYR A 114 -10.52 3.84 -9.89
C TYR A 114 -10.39 3.48 -11.38
N GLN A 115 -9.50 2.56 -11.75
CA GLN A 115 -9.43 2.06 -13.14
C GLN A 115 -10.74 1.37 -13.58
N LYS A 116 -11.42 0.64 -12.69
CA LYS A 116 -12.73 0.06 -13.02
C LYS A 116 -13.81 1.13 -13.16
N ILE A 117 -13.83 2.13 -12.28
CA ILE A 117 -14.85 3.20 -12.27
C ILE A 117 -14.65 4.19 -13.42
N LEU A 118 -13.42 4.61 -13.70
CA LEU A 118 -13.10 5.59 -14.74
C LEU A 118 -12.83 4.95 -16.11
N GLY A 119 -12.37 3.69 -16.15
CA GLY A 119 -12.03 3.00 -17.39
C GLY A 119 -13.24 2.71 -18.28
N GLN A 120 -14.41 2.44 -17.71
CA GLN A 120 -15.65 2.22 -18.48
C GLN A 120 -16.17 3.50 -19.17
N PRO A 121 -16.35 4.64 -18.48
CA PRO A 121 -16.82 5.87 -19.11
C PRO A 121 -15.81 6.44 -20.13
N ILE A 122 -14.50 6.36 -19.88
CA ILE A 122 -13.48 6.84 -20.85
C ILE A 122 -13.51 6.02 -22.14
N ARG A 123 -13.64 4.68 -22.05
CA ARG A 123 -13.74 3.80 -23.24
C ARG A 123 -15.02 4.06 -24.04
N ASN A 124 -16.12 4.39 -23.36
CA ASN A 124 -17.38 4.74 -24.00
C ASN A 124 -17.34 6.14 -24.64
N PHE A 125 -16.66 7.10 -24.01
CA PHE A 125 -16.45 8.44 -24.54
C PHE A 125 -15.56 8.41 -25.79
N GLN A 126 -14.45 7.66 -25.75
CA GLN A 126 -13.59 7.44 -26.92
C GLN A 126 -14.31 6.74 -28.08
N ARG A 127 -15.17 5.75 -27.79
CA ARG A 127 -16.00 5.09 -28.82
C ARG A 127 -17.04 6.04 -29.42
N LYS A 128 -17.66 6.91 -28.62
CA LYS A 128 -18.58 7.95 -29.11
C LYS A 128 -17.85 8.98 -29.98
N LEU A 129 -16.69 9.47 -29.55
CA LEU A 129 -15.85 10.39 -30.31
C LEU A 129 -15.38 9.80 -31.65
N ARG A 130 -14.95 8.53 -31.67
CA ARG A 130 -14.60 7.84 -32.92
C ARG A 130 -15.77 7.76 -33.90
N ARG A 131 -16.98 7.52 -33.40
CA ARG A 131 -18.21 7.45 -34.23
C ARG A 131 -18.67 8.83 -34.72
N SER A 132 -18.49 9.89 -33.94
CA SER A 132 -18.85 11.25 -34.35
C SER A 132 -17.84 11.86 -35.33
N LEU A 133 -16.54 11.61 -35.15
CA LEU A 133 -15.50 12.09 -36.06
C LEU A 133 -15.61 11.44 -37.46
N HIS A 134 -16.01 10.18 -37.54
CA HIS A 134 -16.22 9.48 -38.82
C HIS A 134 -17.38 10.02 -39.67
N ARG A 135 -18.32 10.78 -39.07
CA ARG A 135 -19.49 11.32 -39.79
C ARG A 135 -19.31 12.77 -40.24
N ASN A 136 -18.44 13.53 -39.59
CA ASN A 136 -18.31 14.98 -39.80
C ASN A 136 -16.98 15.41 -40.42
N LEU A 137 -16.11 14.45 -40.78
CA LEU A 137 -14.86 14.71 -41.49
C LEU A 137 -14.88 13.96 -42.83
N PRO A 138 -14.39 14.56 -43.93
CA PRO A 138 -14.26 13.84 -45.17
C PRO A 138 -13.27 12.68 -44.99
N PRO A 139 -13.54 11.51 -45.55
CA PRO A 139 -12.64 10.36 -45.47
C PRO A 139 -11.23 10.66 -46.01
N SER A 140 -11.04 11.70 -46.83
CA SER A 140 -9.73 12.14 -47.35
C SER A 140 -8.79 12.71 -46.28
N LEU A 141 -9.28 13.19 -45.13
CA LEU A 141 -8.41 13.65 -44.04
C LEU A 141 -7.76 12.51 -43.24
N PHE A 142 -8.17 11.26 -43.47
CA PHE A 142 -7.53 10.11 -42.84
C PHE A 142 -6.35 9.54 -43.66
N ASN A 143 -6.15 10.00 -44.91
CA ASN A 143 -4.99 9.67 -45.74
C ASN A 143 -3.83 10.71 -45.62
N LEU A 144 -3.89 11.60 -44.62
CA LEU A 144 -2.91 12.68 -44.44
C LEU A 144 -1.55 12.25 -43.86
N ARG A 145 -1.26 10.95 -43.76
CA ARG A 145 0.09 10.50 -43.39
C ARG A 145 1.08 10.64 -44.55
N GLU A 146 0.59 10.78 -45.78
CA GLU A 146 1.43 10.79 -46.99
C GLU A 146 1.51 12.16 -47.68
N LEU A 147 0.66 13.12 -47.32
CA LEU A 147 0.61 14.47 -47.92
C LEU A 147 1.44 15.49 -47.13
N ASP A 148 1.99 16.49 -47.81
CA ASP A 148 2.76 17.58 -47.19
C ASP A 148 1.83 18.63 -46.54
N VAL A 149 2.33 19.37 -45.55
CA VAL A 149 1.53 20.21 -44.63
C VAL A 149 0.70 21.29 -45.37
N THR A 150 1.22 21.81 -46.48
CA THR A 150 0.58 22.82 -47.32
C THR A 150 -0.64 22.29 -48.07
N GLU A 151 -0.55 21.06 -48.59
CA GLU A 151 -1.62 20.39 -49.33
C GLU A 151 -2.81 20.04 -48.43
N LYS A 152 -2.55 19.72 -47.15
CA LYS A 152 -3.60 19.51 -46.13
C LYS A 152 -4.43 20.76 -45.90
N GLY A 153 -3.76 21.92 -45.89
CA GLY A 153 -4.39 23.21 -45.68
C GLY A 153 -5.33 23.59 -46.84
N LEU A 154 -4.95 23.25 -48.08
CA LEU A 154 -5.76 23.48 -49.27
C LEU A 154 -6.99 22.57 -49.32
N ALA A 155 -6.80 21.26 -49.14
CA ALA A 155 -7.89 20.28 -49.15
C ALA A 155 -8.96 20.57 -48.07
N LEU A 156 -8.53 21.03 -46.89
CA LEU A 156 -9.45 21.41 -45.81
C LEU A 156 -10.25 22.68 -46.16
N ARG A 157 -9.62 23.66 -46.83
CA ARG A 157 -10.30 24.89 -47.27
C ARG A 157 -11.30 24.61 -48.38
N GLU A 158 -10.95 23.77 -49.35
CA GLU A 158 -11.85 23.37 -50.44
C GLU A 158 -13.07 22.64 -49.90
N TRP A 159 -12.89 21.68 -48.99
CA TRP A 159 -14.00 20.97 -48.36
C TRP A 159 -14.92 21.91 -47.54
N LEU A 160 -14.34 22.85 -46.79
CA LEU A 160 -15.12 23.85 -46.06
C LEU A 160 -15.91 24.79 -47.00
N GLN A 161 -15.37 25.11 -48.18
CA GLN A 161 -16.08 25.90 -49.18
C GLN A 161 -17.22 25.11 -49.84
N GLU A 162 -17.01 23.84 -50.20
CA GLU A 162 -18.07 22.98 -50.75
C GLU A 162 -19.22 22.76 -49.77
N ASN A 163 -18.91 22.52 -48.49
CA ASN A 163 -19.95 22.35 -47.48
C ASN A 163 -20.71 23.64 -47.18
N ARG A 164 -20.08 24.81 -47.28
CA ARG A 164 -20.79 26.10 -47.16
C ARG A 164 -21.71 26.36 -48.35
N LYS A 165 -21.39 25.86 -49.54
CA LYS A 165 -22.27 25.94 -50.72
C LYS A 165 -23.47 24.99 -50.64
N LYS A 166 -23.35 23.84 -49.97
CA LYS A 166 -24.46 22.88 -49.77
C LYS A 166 -25.47 23.27 -48.68
N ILE A 167 -25.12 24.22 -47.82
CA ILE A 167 -25.96 24.71 -46.71
C ILE A 167 -26.75 25.98 -47.10
N ARG A 168 -26.50 26.55 -48.29
CA ARG A 168 -27.34 27.55 -48.95
C ARG A 168 -28.21 26.89 -50.01
#